data_AF-A0A517P300-F1
#
_entry.id   AF-A0A517P300-F1
#
_cell.length_a   1.000
_cell.length_b   1.000
_cell.length_c   1.000
_cell.angle_alpha   90.00
_cell.angle_beta   90.00
_cell.angle_gamma   90.00
#
_symmetry.space_group_name_H-M   'P 1'
#
loop_
_entity.id
_entity.type
_entity.pdbx_description
1 polymer ?
#
loop_
_entity_poly.entity_id
_entity_poly.type
_entity_poly.pdbx_seq_one_letter_code
_entity_poly.pdbx_strand_id
1 'polypeptide(L)'
;MPLIKLWNTIRGKSADSAGVANPKQATKKKLNSGTASRDPQVPVPSKPAAKPKLSLLDRFGGGPHAATCRLVRSSGATSILEIGVGDGERALAMTAALVEANGGNPVRYVAIDMFEMADGPITLKDFHKQIRAQNVQPTLVPMSVSAGLNRVSSTVGVVDLILIADPVAGPAESVALLDISKALKKVASENTSIYQLTDEQWVQIDLDAVTDKATRPARRAA
;
A
#
# COMPACT_ATOMS: atom_id res chain seq x y z
N MET A 1 -0.88 -40.92 -21.78
CA MET A 1 0.44 -40.56 -21.19
C MET A 1 0.27 -39.27 -20.40
N PRO A 2 0.57 -39.23 -19.08
CA PRO A 2 0.10 -38.15 -18.22
C PRO A 2 1.02 -36.91 -18.22
N LEU A 3 0.38 -35.73 -18.23
CA LEU A 3 0.92 -34.37 -18.41
C LEU A 3 1.77 -33.83 -17.21
N ILE A 4 2.19 -34.70 -16.29
CA ILE A 4 2.88 -34.31 -15.05
C ILE A 4 4.37 -33.96 -15.28
N LYS A 5 4.92 -34.24 -16.47
CA LYS A 5 6.36 -34.08 -16.75
C LYS A 5 6.83 -32.68 -17.14
N LEU A 6 5.94 -31.69 -17.28
CA LEU A 6 6.35 -30.35 -17.76
C LEU A 6 6.85 -29.40 -16.65
N TRP A 7 6.55 -29.68 -15.38
CA TRP A 7 6.85 -28.74 -14.29
C TRP A 7 8.29 -28.82 -13.76
N ASN A 8 9.06 -29.87 -14.07
CA ASN A 8 10.43 -30.01 -13.59
C ASN A 8 11.48 -29.27 -14.45
N THR A 9 11.10 -28.66 -15.57
CA THR A 9 12.04 -28.02 -16.50
C THR A 9 12.26 -26.53 -16.23
N ILE A 10 11.44 -25.88 -15.39
CA ILE A 10 11.56 -24.42 -15.11
C ILE A 10 12.49 -24.11 -13.92
N ARG A 11 12.91 -25.11 -13.13
CA ARG A 11 13.90 -24.92 -12.04
C ARG A 11 15.30 -25.42 -12.42
N GLY A 12 15.75 -25.06 -13.63
CA GLY A 12 17.10 -25.30 -14.13
C GLY A 12 18.18 -24.58 -13.31
N LYS A 13 18.67 -25.28 -12.29
CA LYS A 13 19.88 -25.04 -11.53
C LYS A 13 20.98 -25.95 -12.12
N SER A 14 22.10 -25.38 -12.58
CA SER A 14 23.42 -26.01 -12.82
C SER A 14 24.38 -24.85 -13.15
N ALA A 15 25.39 -24.47 -12.35
CA ALA A 15 26.55 -25.20 -11.82
C ALA A 15 27.54 -25.68 -12.92
N ASP A 16 28.66 -24.94 -12.97
CA ASP A 16 30.05 -25.27 -13.33
C ASP A 16 30.44 -25.89 -14.67
N SER A 17 31.43 -25.27 -15.35
CA SER A 17 32.81 -25.81 -15.43
C SER A 17 33.81 -24.92 -16.21
N ALA A 18 35.00 -24.74 -15.60
CA ALA A 18 36.35 -24.55 -16.17
C ALA A 18 36.65 -23.30 -17.03
N GLY A 19 37.71 -22.50 -16.83
CA GLY A 19 38.87 -22.55 -15.94
C GLY A 19 40.09 -21.97 -16.68
N VAL A 20 40.76 -20.93 -16.14
CA VAL A 20 42.18 -20.60 -16.44
C VAL A 20 42.84 -19.87 -15.25
N ALA A 21 43.90 -20.51 -14.76
CA ALA A 21 45.06 -20.14 -13.92
C ALA A 21 45.34 -18.69 -13.42
N ASN A 22 45.54 -18.58 -12.08
CA ASN A 22 46.74 -18.21 -11.27
C ASN A 22 47.61 -16.94 -11.60
N PRO A 23 48.52 -16.41 -10.72
CA PRO A 23 48.73 -16.52 -9.25
C PRO A 23 49.09 -15.19 -8.50
N LYS A 24 49.44 -15.29 -7.19
CA LYS A 24 50.20 -14.35 -6.29
C LYS A 24 49.34 -13.25 -5.62
N GLN A 25 49.41 -12.93 -4.32
CA GLN A 25 50.50 -12.83 -3.32
C GLN A 25 49.84 -12.75 -1.91
N ALA A 26 50.27 -13.56 -0.93
CA ALA A 26 51.21 -13.19 0.15
C ALA A 26 50.65 -12.37 1.36
N THR A 27 50.50 -13.10 2.48
CA THR A 27 50.98 -12.78 3.85
C THR A 27 50.38 -11.64 4.71
N LYS A 28 49.99 -12.03 5.94
CA LYS A 28 50.28 -11.46 7.30
C LYS A 28 48.99 -11.38 8.14
N LYS A 29 48.79 -12.28 9.13
CA LYS A 29 49.32 -12.25 10.51
C LYS A 29 48.74 -11.07 11.33
N LYS A 30 47.75 -11.33 12.21
CA LYS A 30 47.86 -11.04 13.66
C LYS A 30 46.68 -11.61 14.46
N LEU A 31 47.02 -12.50 15.40
CA LEU A 31 46.29 -12.71 16.65
C LEU A 31 46.22 -11.38 17.40
N ASN A 32 45.10 -11.11 18.07
CA ASN A 32 45.16 -10.43 19.35
C ASN A 32 44.07 -10.97 20.28
N SER A 33 44.51 -11.83 21.20
CA SER A 33 43.88 -12.17 22.46
C SER A 33 43.93 -10.95 23.39
N GLY A 34 42.76 -10.45 23.80
CA GLY A 34 42.63 -9.47 24.87
C GLY A 34 41.72 -10.03 25.97
N THR A 35 42.34 -10.55 27.02
CA THR A 35 41.73 -11.06 28.25
C THR A 35 41.72 -9.97 29.31
N ALA A 36 40.55 -9.63 29.85
CA ALA A 36 40.33 -9.08 31.20
C ALA A 36 38.80 -9.24 31.47
N SER A 37 38.30 -10.13 32.33
CA SER A 37 38.35 -10.10 33.81
C SER A 37 38.14 -8.69 34.35
N ARG A 38 37.20 -8.34 35.22
CA ARG A 38 36.24 -9.07 36.05
C ARG A 38 35.47 -7.94 36.78
N ASP A 39 34.13 -7.97 36.82
CA ASP A 39 33.41 -7.81 38.09
C ASP A 39 31.89 -8.04 37.93
N PRO A 40 31.25 -8.77 38.87
CA PRO A 40 29.81 -9.03 38.88
C PRO A 40 29.08 -7.94 39.69
N GLN A 41 28.09 -7.28 39.09
CA GLN A 41 27.18 -6.40 39.83
C GLN A 41 25.72 -6.77 39.53
N VAL A 42 25.05 -7.29 40.56
CA VAL A 42 23.62 -7.58 40.68
C VAL A 42 23.25 -7.17 42.12
N PRO A 43 22.02 -6.74 42.47
CA PRO A 43 20.98 -6.00 41.75
C PRO A 43 20.54 -4.72 42.51
N VAL A 44 19.90 -3.76 41.84
CA VAL A 44 19.02 -2.80 42.54
C VAL A 44 17.66 -2.75 41.82
N PRO A 45 16.56 -3.20 42.45
CA PRO A 45 15.22 -3.13 41.88
C PRO A 45 14.66 -1.71 42.03
N SER A 46 14.97 -0.83 41.09
CA SER A 46 14.30 0.47 40.99
C SER A 46 12.96 0.31 40.27
N LYS A 47 11.90 0.27 41.07
CA LYS A 47 10.56 0.83 40.84
C LYS A 47 9.84 0.42 39.54
N PRO A 48 8.67 -0.24 39.61
CA PRO A 48 7.89 -0.56 38.42
C PRO A 48 7.48 0.75 37.72
N ALA A 49 8.09 1.00 36.56
CA ALA A 49 7.63 2.00 35.62
C ALA A 49 6.16 1.69 35.33
N ALA A 50 5.29 2.61 35.72
CA ALA A 50 3.88 2.54 35.43
C ALA A 50 3.72 2.27 33.94
N LYS A 51 3.11 1.13 33.61
CA LYS A 51 2.66 0.82 32.26
C LYS A 51 1.92 2.07 31.76
N PRO A 52 2.24 2.61 30.57
CA PRO A 52 1.38 3.64 30.00
C PRO A 52 0.00 3.01 29.94
N LYS A 53 -0.93 3.59 30.69
CA LYS A 53 -2.34 3.24 30.59
C LYS A 53 -2.72 3.63 29.17
N LEU A 54 -2.61 2.67 28.24
CA LEU A 54 -3.23 2.74 26.94
C LEU A 54 -4.68 3.13 27.21
N SER A 55 -4.98 4.38 26.87
CA SER A 55 -6.27 5.00 27.12
C SER A 55 -7.31 4.13 26.44
N LEU A 56 -8.12 3.44 27.24
CA LEU A 56 -9.26 2.65 26.77
C LEU A 56 -10.33 3.55 26.10
N LEU A 57 -10.14 4.87 26.14
CA LEU A 57 -10.99 5.91 25.56
C LEU A 57 -10.53 6.43 24.18
N ASP A 58 -9.35 6.05 23.67
CA ASP A 58 -8.96 6.37 22.27
C ASP A 58 -9.67 5.46 21.23
N ARG A 59 -10.53 4.56 21.69
CA ARG A 59 -11.31 3.65 20.82
C ARG A 59 -12.53 4.30 20.16
N PHE A 60 -12.83 5.57 20.44
CA PHE A 60 -13.99 6.27 19.86
C PHE A 60 -13.61 7.53 19.05
N GLY A 61 -12.88 7.31 17.95
CA GLY A 61 -13.24 7.92 16.67
C GLY A 61 -13.07 9.44 16.51
N GLY A 62 -12.00 10.01 17.06
CA GLY A 62 -11.63 11.43 16.90
C GLY A 62 -10.31 11.70 16.15
N GLY A 63 -9.69 10.69 15.53
CA GLY A 63 -8.46 10.88 14.75
C GLY A 63 -8.70 11.67 13.45
N PRO A 64 -7.64 12.18 12.80
CA PRO A 64 -7.73 12.99 11.57
C PRO A 64 -8.48 12.27 10.42
N HIS A 65 -8.56 10.94 10.47
CA HIS A 65 -9.24 10.11 9.48
C HIS A 65 -10.50 9.42 10.01
N ALA A 66 -11.10 9.93 11.10
CA ALA A 66 -12.27 9.30 11.72
C ALA A 66 -13.47 9.19 10.77
N ALA A 67 -13.71 10.22 9.94
CA ALA A 67 -14.77 10.20 8.94
C ALA A 67 -14.56 9.08 7.91
N THR A 68 -13.33 8.95 7.40
CA THR A 68 -12.96 7.90 6.44
C THR A 68 -13.05 6.52 7.08
N CYS A 69 -12.60 6.36 8.32
CA CYS A 69 -12.72 5.09 9.04
C CYS A 69 -14.19 4.68 9.23
N ARG A 70 -15.10 5.63 9.52
CA ARG A 70 -16.54 5.35 9.62
C ARG A 70 -17.12 4.92 8.27
N LEU A 71 -16.77 5.62 7.19
CA LEU A 71 -17.18 5.28 5.84
C LEU A 71 -16.74 3.86 5.45
N VAL A 72 -15.47 3.54 5.66
CA VAL A 72 -14.91 2.23 5.33
C VAL A 72 -15.50 1.11 6.18
N ARG A 73 -15.79 1.35 7.46
CA ARG A 73 -16.47 0.35 8.31
C ARG A 73 -17.91 0.07 7.85
N SER A 74 -18.62 1.09 7.42
CA SER A 74 -20.02 0.96 6.97
C SER A 74 -20.16 0.26 5.62
N SER A 75 -19.11 0.21 4.80
CA SER A 75 -19.19 -0.40 3.47
C SER A 75 -19.16 -1.93 3.51
N GLY A 76 -18.58 -2.55 4.55
CA GLY A 76 -18.39 -4.00 4.62
C GLY A 76 -17.49 -4.56 3.50
N ALA A 77 -16.67 -3.71 2.88
CA ALA A 77 -15.83 -4.09 1.75
C ALA A 77 -14.77 -5.12 2.14
N THR A 78 -14.52 -6.10 1.26
CA THR A 78 -13.43 -7.08 1.44
C THR A 78 -12.20 -6.73 0.61
N SER A 79 -12.38 -5.84 -0.36
CA SER A 79 -11.34 -5.35 -1.25
C SER A 79 -11.44 -3.82 -1.42
N ILE A 80 -10.30 -3.15 -1.23
CA ILE A 80 -10.17 -1.71 -1.37
C ILE A 80 -9.14 -1.41 -2.46
N LEU A 81 -9.49 -0.48 -3.34
CA LEU A 81 -8.56 0.21 -4.22
C LEU A 81 -8.43 1.68 -3.78
N GLU A 82 -7.22 2.11 -3.48
CA GLU A 82 -6.89 3.52 -3.19
C GLU A 82 -6.02 4.10 -4.30
N ILE A 83 -6.38 5.30 -4.75
CA ILE A 83 -5.67 6.08 -5.77
C ILE A 83 -5.15 7.35 -5.10
N GLY A 84 -3.84 7.56 -5.10
CA GLY A 84 -3.17 8.66 -4.42
C GLY A 84 -3.04 8.41 -2.92
N VAL A 85 -2.10 7.56 -2.52
CA VAL A 85 -1.87 7.19 -1.11
C VAL A 85 -1.36 8.38 -0.30
N GLY A 86 -0.52 9.24 -0.90
CA GLY A 86 0.08 10.37 -0.21
C GLY A 86 1.12 9.91 0.83
N ASP A 87 0.97 10.33 2.08
CA ASP A 87 1.86 9.94 3.20
C ASP A 87 1.62 8.51 3.73
N GLY A 88 0.51 7.89 3.36
CA GLY A 88 0.11 6.56 3.82
C GLY A 88 -0.55 6.51 5.21
N GLU A 89 -0.62 7.61 5.96
CA GLU A 89 -1.24 7.61 7.30
C GLU A 89 -2.73 7.27 7.22
N ARG A 90 -3.41 7.83 6.22
CA ARG A 90 -4.81 7.54 5.92
C ARG A 90 -5.01 6.07 5.56
N ALA A 91 -4.17 5.52 4.69
CA ALA A 91 -4.24 4.13 4.28
C ALA A 91 -4.12 3.17 5.46
N LEU A 92 -3.21 3.46 6.40
CA LEU A 92 -3.04 2.68 7.63
C LEU A 92 -4.27 2.76 8.53
N ALA A 93 -4.83 3.95 8.74
CA ALA A 93 -6.03 4.14 9.56
C ALA A 93 -7.25 3.39 8.96
N MET A 94 -7.45 3.50 7.64
CA MET A 94 -8.56 2.84 6.94
C MET A 94 -8.44 1.31 6.97
N THR A 95 -7.26 0.78 6.65
CA THR A 95 -7.06 -0.68 6.61
C THR A 95 -7.21 -1.30 7.99
N ALA A 96 -6.69 -0.65 9.04
CA ALA A 96 -6.92 -1.07 10.42
C ALA A 96 -8.42 -1.09 10.76
N ALA A 97 -9.15 -0.02 10.42
CA ALA A 97 -10.59 0.08 10.66
C ALA A 97 -11.39 -0.98 9.89
N LEU A 98 -10.99 -1.33 8.66
CA LEU A 98 -11.68 -2.35 7.87
C LEU A 98 -11.40 -3.76 8.38
N VAL A 99 -10.16 -4.09 8.73
CA VAL A 99 -9.81 -5.38 9.33
C VAL A 99 -10.60 -5.59 10.62
N GLU A 100 -10.75 -4.55 11.44
CA GLU A 100 -11.59 -4.58 12.64
C GLU A 100 -13.08 -4.85 12.29
N ALA A 101 -13.65 -4.12 11.32
CA ALA A 101 -15.03 -4.33 10.88
C ALA A 101 -15.28 -5.72 10.30
N ASN A 102 -14.29 -6.30 9.61
CA ASN A 102 -14.37 -7.62 9.02
C ASN A 102 -14.04 -8.75 10.00
N GLY A 103 -14.04 -8.50 11.32
CA GLY A 103 -13.81 -9.51 12.35
C GLY A 103 -12.39 -10.08 12.35
N GLY A 104 -11.41 -9.29 11.89
CA GLY A 104 -10.00 -9.69 11.79
C GLY A 104 -9.65 -10.48 10.52
N ASN A 105 -10.60 -10.67 9.60
CA ASN A 105 -10.32 -11.31 8.32
C ASN A 105 -9.39 -10.45 7.46
N PRO A 106 -8.45 -11.07 6.71
CA PRO A 106 -7.53 -10.33 5.87
C PRO A 106 -8.27 -9.63 4.72
N VAL A 107 -8.00 -8.34 4.56
CA VAL A 107 -8.56 -7.50 3.49
C VAL A 107 -7.59 -7.40 2.32
N ARG A 108 -8.10 -7.44 1.09
CA ARG A 108 -7.29 -7.12 -0.10
C ARG A 108 -7.16 -5.62 -0.24
N TYR A 109 -5.94 -5.11 -0.16
CA TYR A 109 -5.66 -3.68 -0.28
C TYR A 109 -4.80 -3.43 -1.52
N VAL A 110 -5.29 -2.59 -2.41
CA VAL A 110 -4.61 -2.21 -3.65
C VAL A 110 -4.35 -0.72 -3.62
N ALA A 111 -3.11 -0.31 -3.88
CA ALA A 111 -2.73 1.09 -3.93
C ALA A 111 -2.11 1.43 -5.28
N ILE A 112 -2.64 2.44 -5.95
CA ILE A 112 -2.06 3.05 -7.14
C ILE A 112 -1.54 4.43 -6.76
N ASP A 113 -0.23 4.60 -6.85
CA ASP A 113 0.48 5.85 -6.58
C ASP A 113 1.79 5.84 -7.37
N MET A 114 2.38 7.00 -7.63
CA MET A 114 3.73 7.11 -8.16
C MET A 114 4.81 7.01 -7.07
N PHE A 115 4.47 7.20 -5.78
CA PHE A 115 5.42 7.17 -4.66
C PHE A 115 6.64 8.08 -4.94
N GLU A 116 7.86 7.60 -4.69
CA GLU A 116 9.12 8.31 -4.94
C GLU A 116 9.36 8.67 -6.42
N MET A 117 8.62 8.11 -7.37
CA MET A 117 8.78 8.41 -8.79
C MET A 117 8.15 9.73 -9.23
N ALA A 118 7.30 10.33 -8.39
CA ALA A 118 6.73 11.66 -8.59
C ALA A 118 7.02 12.58 -7.38
N ASP A 119 8.19 12.40 -6.76
CA ASP A 119 8.60 13.14 -5.56
C ASP A 119 7.60 13.03 -4.39
N GLY A 120 6.92 11.87 -4.30
CA GLY A 120 5.96 11.60 -3.23
C GLY A 120 6.62 11.56 -1.84
N PRO A 121 5.86 11.82 -0.76
CA PRO A 121 6.39 11.97 0.59
C PRO A 121 6.86 10.65 1.22
N ILE A 122 6.44 9.50 0.67
CA ILE A 122 6.77 8.17 1.17
C ILE A 122 7.36 7.29 0.06
N THR A 123 8.38 6.52 0.42
CA THR A 123 8.96 5.53 -0.50
C THR A 123 8.05 4.32 -0.61
N LEU A 124 8.05 3.66 -1.78
CA LEU A 124 7.29 2.42 -2.00
C LEU A 124 7.65 1.36 -0.94
N LYS A 125 8.94 1.27 -0.60
CA LYS A 125 9.48 0.30 0.36
C LYS A 125 8.98 0.56 1.77
N ASP A 126 8.97 1.83 2.21
CA ASP A 126 8.53 2.19 3.56
C ASP A 126 7.03 2.00 3.70
N PHE A 127 6.25 2.44 2.72
CA PHE A 127 4.81 2.22 2.72
C PHE A 127 4.47 0.73 2.76
N HIS A 128 5.13 -0.08 1.94
CA HIS A 128 4.95 -1.53 1.95
C HIS A 128 5.27 -2.18 3.29
N LYS A 129 6.33 -1.71 3.97
CA LYS A 129 6.69 -2.19 5.32
C LYS A 129 5.61 -1.81 6.34
N GLN A 130 5.10 -0.59 6.29
CA GLN A 130 4.06 -0.11 7.19
C GLN A 130 2.74 -0.87 6.99
N ILE A 131 2.28 -1.01 5.75
CA ILE A 131 0.98 -1.63 5.45
C ILE A 131 0.97 -3.14 5.72
N ARG A 132 2.10 -3.84 5.56
CA ARG A 132 2.21 -5.27 5.92
C ARG A 132 2.10 -5.56 7.41
N ALA A 133 2.27 -4.55 8.27
CA ALA A 133 2.01 -4.71 9.69
C ALA A 133 0.50 -4.77 10.00
N GLN A 134 -0.34 -4.28 9.09
CA GLN A 134 -1.78 -4.46 9.13
C GLN A 134 -2.10 -5.85 8.56
N ASN A 135 -3.07 -6.57 9.11
CA ASN A 135 -3.47 -7.90 8.63
C ASN A 135 -4.20 -7.81 7.27
N VAL A 136 -3.50 -7.37 6.24
CA VAL A 136 -4.00 -7.11 4.89
C VAL A 136 -3.11 -7.77 3.85
N GLN A 137 -3.63 -7.92 2.64
CA GLN A 137 -2.92 -8.42 1.47
C GLN A 137 -2.63 -7.22 0.54
N PRO A 138 -1.48 -6.54 0.71
CA PRO A 138 -1.17 -5.33 -0.05
C PRO A 138 -0.69 -5.65 -1.47
N THR A 139 -1.26 -4.98 -2.45
CA THR A 139 -0.81 -4.95 -3.85
C THR A 139 -0.50 -3.50 -4.22
N LEU A 140 0.78 -3.17 -4.29
CA LEU A 140 1.23 -1.81 -4.60
C LEU A 140 1.58 -1.68 -6.07
N VAL A 141 1.07 -0.63 -6.70
CA VAL A 141 1.14 -0.41 -8.14
C VAL A 141 1.81 0.95 -8.38
N PRO A 142 3.17 1.00 -8.38
CA PRO A 142 3.93 2.22 -8.57
C PRO A 142 3.86 2.67 -10.03
N MET A 143 2.84 3.44 -10.41
CA MET A 143 2.63 3.94 -11.78
C MET A 143 1.52 4.99 -11.82
N SER A 144 1.33 5.62 -12.99
CA SER A 144 0.22 6.54 -13.21
C SER A 144 -1.13 5.85 -13.02
N VAL A 145 -2.16 6.64 -12.69
CA VAL A 145 -3.52 6.15 -12.42
C VAL A 145 -4.07 5.31 -13.57
N SER A 146 -3.92 5.76 -14.83
CA SER A 146 -4.41 5.07 -16.01
C SER A 146 -3.73 3.71 -16.24
N ALA A 147 -2.40 3.65 -16.12
CA ALA A 147 -1.64 2.41 -16.24
C ALA A 147 -1.95 1.45 -15.08
N GLY A 148 -2.05 2.01 -13.87
CA GLY A 148 -2.37 1.28 -12.65
C GLY A 148 -3.72 0.60 -12.72
N LEU A 149 -4.77 1.32 -13.13
CA LEU A 149 -6.12 0.76 -13.27
C LEU A 149 -6.16 -0.38 -14.30
N ASN A 150 -5.47 -0.22 -15.43
CA ASN A 150 -5.36 -1.31 -16.42
C ASN A 150 -4.67 -2.55 -15.83
N ARG A 151 -3.59 -2.36 -15.07
CA ARG A 151 -2.92 -3.47 -14.38
C ARG A 151 -3.81 -4.11 -13.31
N VAL A 152 -4.53 -3.31 -12.52
CA VAL A 152 -5.45 -3.82 -11.49
C VAL A 152 -6.57 -4.64 -12.14
N SER A 153 -7.17 -4.14 -13.22
CA SER A 153 -8.23 -4.86 -13.94
C SER A 153 -7.78 -6.24 -14.45
N SER A 154 -6.50 -6.40 -14.80
CA SER A 154 -5.95 -7.66 -15.31
C SER A 154 -5.38 -8.59 -14.23
N THR A 155 -4.97 -8.06 -13.08
CA THR A 155 -4.27 -8.83 -12.04
C THR A 155 -5.12 -9.11 -10.80
N VAL A 156 -5.86 -8.10 -10.33
CA VAL A 156 -6.73 -8.19 -9.15
C VAL A 156 -8.17 -8.47 -9.57
N GLY A 157 -8.59 -7.89 -10.70
CA GLY A 157 -9.95 -7.94 -11.20
C GLY A 157 -10.83 -6.89 -10.51
N VAL A 158 -11.95 -7.35 -9.97
CA VAL A 158 -13.01 -6.50 -9.42
C VAL A 158 -12.78 -6.19 -7.94
N VAL A 159 -13.12 -4.96 -7.52
CA VAL A 159 -13.01 -4.47 -6.14
C VAL A 159 -14.34 -3.93 -5.62
N ASP A 160 -14.51 -3.89 -4.30
CA ASP A 160 -15.78 -3.50 -3.65
C ASP A 160 -15.82 -2.00 -3.29
N LEU A 161 -14.67 -1.41 -3.00
CA LEU A 161 -14.55 -0.01 -2.59
C LEU A 161 -13.39 0.66 -3.33
N ILE A 162 -13.68 1.78 -3.99
CA ILE A 162 -12.67 2.61 -4.68
C ILE A 162 -12.61 3.97 -4.01
N LEU A 163 -11.40 4.39 -3.66
CA LEU A 163 -11.12 5.67 -3.01
C LEU A 163 -10.15 6.46 -3.89
N ILE A 164 -10.57 7.66 -4.29
CA ILE A 164 -9.80 8.58 -5.13
C ILE A 164 -9.42 9.79 -4.28
N ALA A 165 -8.21 9.82 -3.73
CA ALA A 165 -7.77 10.90 -2.85
C ALA A 165 -7.15 12.07 -3.62
N ASP A 166 -6.39 11.77 -4.67
CA ASP A 166 -5.83 12.80 -5.54
C ASP A 166 -6.62 12.84 -6.85
N PRO A 167 -7.40 13.91 -7.12
CA PRO A 167 -7.96 14.09 -8.43
C PRO A 167 -6.81 14.29 -9.41
N VAL A 168 -6.74 13.44 -10.44
CA VAL A 168 -5.93 13.67 -11.64
C VAL A 168 -6.31 15.07 -12.12
N ALA A 169 -5.45 16.07 -11.85
CA ALA A 169 -5.67 17.49 -12.13
C ALA A 169 -4.53 18.09 -12.99
N GLY A 170 -4.86 18.39 -14.25
CA GLY A 170 -3.93 18.76 -15.30
C GLY A 170 -4.62 18.96 -16.67
N PRO A 171 -4.24 19.95 -17.48
CA PRO A 171 -4.95 20.28 -18.72
C PRO A 171 -4.80 19.27 -19.89
N ALA A 172 -3.93 18.26 -19.77
CA ALA A 172 -3.79 17.18 -20.76
C ALA A 172 -4.81 16.02 -20.55
N GLU A 173 -5.76 16.20 -19.62
CA GLU A 173 -6.48 15.10 -18.97
C GLU A 173 -7.83 14.71 -19.54
N SER A 174 -8.46 15.47 -20.43
CA SER A 174 -9.81 15.08 -20.89
C SER A 174 -9.82 13.70 -21.57
N VAL A 175 -8.74 13.33 -22.26
CA VAL A 175 -8.56 11.98 -22.82
C VAL A 175 -8.22 10.97 -21.72
N ALA A 176 -7.35 11.34 -20.78
CA ALA A 176 -6.96 10.49 -19.66
C ALA A 176 -8.15 10.14 -18.74
N LEU A 177 -9.08 11.09 -18.53
CA LEU A 177 -10.29 10.89 -17.73
C LEU A 177 -11.26 9.92 -18.39
N LEU A 178 -11.37 9.93 -19.72
CA LEU A 178 -12.14 8.94 -20.46
C LEU A 178 -11.53 7.54 -20.34
N ASP A 179 -10.21 7.43 -20.39
CA ASP A 179 -9.51 6.16 -20.21
C ASP A 179 -9.60 5.65 -18.76
N ILE A 180 -9.53 6.56 -17.79
CA ILE A 180 -9.74 6.27 -16.37
C ILE A 180 -11.17 5.78 -16.13
N SER A 181 -12.20 6.43 -16.69
CA SER A 181 -13.58 6.00 -16.49
C SER A 181 -13.84 4.62 -17.11
N LYS A 182 -13.30 4.36 -18.30
CA LYS A 182 -13.33 3.01 -18.92
C LYS A 182 -12.60 1.97 -18.07
N ALA A 183 -11.45 2.31 -17.51
CA ALA A 183 -10.68 1.38 -16.68
C ALA A 183 -11.38 1.13 -15.33
N LEU A 184 -11.95 2.15 -14.71
CA LEU A 184 -12.78 2.03 -13.50
C LEU A 184 -13.99 1.12 -13.74
N LYS A 185 -14.66 1.23 -14.90
CA LYS A 185 -15.77 0.32 -15.28
C LYS A 185 -15.35 -1.15 -15.37
N LYS A 186 -14.07 -1.45 -15.60
CA LYS A 186 -13.55 -2.84 -15.60
C LYS A 186 -13.23 -3.36 -14.20
N VAL A 187 -12.92 -2.45 -13.27
CA VAL A 187 -12.49 -2.76 -11.91
C VAL A 187 -13.67 -2.70 -10.93
N ALA A 188 -14.73 -1.97 -11.26
CA ALA A 188 -15.95 -1.89 -10.48
C ALA A 188 -16.97 -3.01 -10.83
N SER A 189 -17.63 -3.52 -9.80
CA SER A 189 -18.89 -4.28 -9.86
C SER A 189 -20.12 -3.38 -9.67
N GLU A 190 -21.31 -3.98 -9.84
CA GLU A 190 -22.61 -3.35 -9.55
C GLU A 190 -22.73 -2.83 -8.11
N ASN A 191 -22.04 -3.46 -7.15
CA ASN A 191 -22.08 -3.10 -5.74
C ASN A 191 -20.88 -2.25 -5.30
N THR A 192 -20.08 -1.77 -6.26
CA THR A 192 -18.86 -1.01 -5.92
C THR A 192 -19.21 0.40 -5.51
N SER A 193 -18.75 0.78 -4.32
CA SER A 193 -18.86 2.16 -3.85
C SER A 193 -17.61 2.93 -4.26
N ILE A 194 -17.79 4.08 -4.91
CA ILE A 194 -16.68 4.96 -5.30
C ILE A 194 -16.79 6.26 -4.52
N TYR A 195 -15.71 6.64 -3.85
CA TYR A 195 -15.60 7.92 -3.17
C TYR A 195 -14.43 8.72 -3.70
N GLN A 196 -14.64 10.03 -3.86
CA GLN A 196 -13.62 10.98 -4.22
C GLN A 196 -13.43 11.99 -3.08
N LEU A 197 -12.18 12.28 -2.74
CA LEU A 197 -11.83 13.33 -1.81
C LEU A 197 -11.97 14.68 -2.52
N THR A 198 -12.87 15.52 -2.05
CA THR A 198 -13.08 16.89 -2.53
C THR A 198 -13.15 17.79 -1.30
N ASP A 199 -12.32 18.83 -1.23
CA ASP A 199 -12.28 19.77 -0.10
C ASP A 199 -12.19 19.05 1.26
N GLU A 200 -11.30 18.05 1.36
CA GLU A 200 -11.08 17.20 2.54
C GLU A 200 -12.27 16.30 2.94
N GLN A 201 -13.34 16.29 2.15
CA GLN A 201 -14.53 15.46 2.37
C GLN A 201 -14.65 14.34 1.34
N TRP A 202 -15.02 13.16 1.81
CA TRP A 202 -15.30 12.01 0.95
C TRP A 202 -16.71 12.12 0.40
N VAL A 203 -16.82 12.34 -0.90
CA VAL A 203 -18.09 12.41 -1.62
C VAL A 203 -18.26 11.14 -2.44
N GLN A 204 -19.38 10.46 -2.26
CA GLN A 204 -19.72 9.31 -3.10
C GLN A 204 -20.04 9.81 -4.51
N ILE A 205 -19.46 9.17 -5.51
CA ILE A 205 -19.69 9.51 -6.91
C ILE A 205 -20.13 8.28 -7.69
N ASP A 206 -20.99 8.52 -8.67
CA ASP A 206 -21.34 7.48 -9.65
C ASP A 206 -20.24 7.36 -10.71
N LEU A 207 -20.08 6.16 -11.28
CA LEU A 207 -19.08 5.93 -12.33
C LEU A 207 -19.23 6.88 -13.53
N ASP A 208 -20.46 7.26 -13.85
CA ASP A 208 -20.72 8.18 -14.96
C ASP A 208 -20.38 9.63 -14.58
N ALA A 209 -20.54 10.01 -13.31
CA ALA A 209 -20.20 11.33 -12.78
C ALA A 209 -18.68 11.60 -12.79
N VAL A 210 -17.84 10.56 -12.73
CA VAL A 210 -16.37 10.69 -12.92
C VAL A 210 -16.05 11.31 -14.29
N THR A 211 -16.87 11.01 -15.30
CA THR A 211 -16.67 11.53 -16.67
C THR A 211 -17.16 12.97 -16.81
N ASP A 212 -18.24 13.34 -16.11
CA ASP A 212 -18.84 14.69 -16.22
C ASP A 212 -17.97 15.80 -15.64
N LYS A 213 -17.21 15.53 -14.57
CA LYS A 213 -16.26 16.52 -14.00
C LYS A 213 -15.16 16.94 -15.00
N ALA A 214 -14.84 16.12 -16.01
CA ALA A 214 -13.90 16.46 -17.08
C ALA A 214 -14.38 17.62 -17.97
N THR A 215 -15.69 17.89 -17.98
CA THR A 215 -16.34 18.78 -18.94
C THR A 215 -16.67 20.16 -18.35
N ARG A 216 -16.41 20.39 -17.05
CA ARG A 216 -16.68 21.70 -16.43
C ARG A 216 -15.43 22.59 -16.55
N PRO A 217 -15.35 23.51 -17.53
CA PRO A 217 -14.24 24.44 -17.60
C PRO A 217 -14.20 25.23 -16.30
N ALA A 218 -13.01 25.32 -15.71
CA ALA A 218 -12.74 26.14 -14.52
C ALA A 218 -13.36 27.52 -14.74
N ARG A 219 -14.45 27.80 -14.02
CA ARG A 219 -15.12 29.10 -14.06
C ARG A 219 -14.16 30.07 -13.39
N ARG A 220 -13.33 30.71 -14.22
CA ARG A 220 -12.43 31.81 -13.84
C ARG A 220 -13.26 32.83 -13.06
N ALA A 221 -13.08 32.89 -11.75
CA ALA A 221 -13.53 34.01 -10.96
C ALA A 221 -12.71 35.22 -11.42
N ALA A 222 -13.41 36.20 -12.00
CA ALA A 222 -12.90 37.53 -12.30
C ALA A 222 -13.28 38.47 -11.16
#